data_AF-A0A1Z8JH82-F1
#
_entry.id   AF-A0A1Z8JH82-F1
#
_cell.length_a   1.000
_cell.length_b   1.000
_cell.length_c   1.000
_cell.angle_alpha   90.00
_cell.angle_beta   90.00
_cell.angle_gamma   90.00
#
_symmetry.space_group_name_H-M   'P 1'
#
loop_
_entity.id
_entity.type
_entity.pdbx_description
1 polymer ?
#
loop_
_entity_poly.entity_id
_entity_poly.type
_entity_poly.pdbx_seq_one_letter_code
_entity_poly.pdbx_strand_id
1 'polypeptide(L)'
;MIPWVQALFVNSPQVKLPPAPDKQPPLSFIMDFAGYIANAQVPFGLLLLGGTIGRLKIETFPKKYWKVPVSIMFMRLFIFPVIGCAFNSKIHKDGLFYGQDILYFLSNINFCLPPATSLLYLTAFYTPIDGKYHVQMDLLSLVYISHYIFLVVCLPFTATYTMKVSLDY
;
A
#
# COMPACT_ATOMS: atom_id res chain seq x y z
N MET A 1 6.01 -18.40 -18.41
CA MET A 1 6.09 -17.44 -19.52
C MET A 1 6.68 -18.16 -20.74
N ILE A 2 6.31 -17.76 -21.97
CA ILE A 2 6.89 -18.34 -23.19
C ILE A 2 8.37 -17.88 -23.27
N PRO A 3 9.37 -18.80 -23.31
CA PRO A 3 10.79 -18.45 -23.19
C PRO A 3 11.28 -17.42 -24.22
N TRP A 4 10.80 -17.52 -25.46
CA TRP A 4 11.12 -16.59 -26.55
C TRP A 4 10.65 -15.16 -26.29
N VAL A 5 9.48 -15.00 -25.65
CA VAL A 5 8.93 -13.68 -25.32
C VAL A 5 9.67 -13.09 -24.14
N GLN A 6 9.97 -13.90 -23.11
CA GLN A 6 10.71 -13.44 -21.94
C GLN A 6 12.10 -12.91 -22.29
N ALA A 7 12.81 -13.61 -23.19
CA ALA A 7 14.16 -13.25 -23.62
C ALA A 7 14.24 -11.89 -24.34
N LEU A 8 13.10 -11.32 -24.78
CA LEU A 8 13.03 -9.98 -25.33
C LEU A 8 13.11 -8.89 -24.25
N PHE A 9 12.60 -9.16 -23.04
CA PHE A 9 12.50 -8.18 -21.95
C PHE A 9 13.58 -8.35 -20.89
N VAL A 10 14.01 -9.59 -20.62
CA VAL A 10 14.93 -9.93 -19.53
C VAL A 10 15.95 -10.95 -20.03
N ASN A 11 17.19 -10.84 -19.54
CA ASN A 11 18.25 -11.80 -19.85
C ASN A 11 17.84 -13.21 -19.40
N SER A 12 17.67 -14.11 -20.36
CA SER A 12 17.28 -15.49 -20.13
C SER A 12 18.39 -16.45 -20.57
N PRO A 13 18.78 -17.43 -19.74
CA PRO A 13 19.75 -18.46 -20.14
C PRO A 13 19.17 -19.46 -21.15
N GLN A 14 17.85 -19.45 -21.38
CA GLN A 14 17.15 -20.47 -22.16
C GLN A 14 17.14 -20.20 -23.67
N VAL A 15 17.23 -18.94 -24.09
CA VAL A 15 17.15 -18.52 -25.50
C VAL A 15 18.15 -17.38 -25.73
N LYS A 16 18.99 -17.51 -26.76
CA LYS A 16 19.92 -16.44 -27.18
C LYS A 16 19.30 -15.66 -28.33
N LEU A 17 19.03 -14.38 -28.09
CA LEU A 17 18.61 -13.41 -29.10
C LEU A 17 19.74 -12.40 -29.33
N PRO A 18 19.85 -11.82 -30.53
CA PRO A 18 20.78 -10.71 -30.77
C PRO A 18 20.48 -9.55 -29.80
N PRO A 19 21.49 -9.04 -29.08
CA PRO A 19 21.27 -7.93 -28.17
C PRO A 19 21.03 -6.62 -28.93
N ALA A 20 20.39 -5.66 -28.27
CA ALA A 20 20.29 -4.28 -28.74
C ALA A 20 21.68 -3.58 -28.71
N PRO A 21 21.83 -2.38 -29.32
CA PRO A 21 23.10 -1.65 -29.38
C PRO A 21 23.74 -1.34 -28.00
N ASP A 22 22.94 -1.35 -26.95
CA ASP A 22 23.32 -1.16 -25.53
C ASP A 22 23.72 -2.48 -24.83
N LYS A 23 23.78 -3.59 -25.57
CA LYS A 23 24.05 -4.96 -25.09
C LYS A 23 22.97 -5.54 -24.18
N GLN A 24 21.78 -4.95 -24.12
CA GLN A 24 20.64 -5.44 -23.34
C GLN A 24 19.64 -6.19 -24.24
N PRO A 25 18.65 -6.90 -23.65
CA PRO A 25 17.55 -7.49 -24.41
C PRO A 25 16.84 -6.46 -25.31
N PRO A 26 16.36 -6.83 -26.51
CA PRO A 26 15.79 -5.89 -27.50
C PRO A 26 14.66 -4.99 -27.00
N LEU A 27 13.86 -5.46 -26.04
CA LEU A 27 12.71 -4.74 -25.45
C LEU A 27 12.94 -4.36 -23.98
N SER A 28 14.20 -4.35 -23.53
CA SER A 28 14.59 -3.91 -22.18
C SER A 28 14.17 -2.46 -21.88
N PHE A 29 14.17 -1.57 -22.87
CA PHE A 29 13.70 -0.19 -22.71
C PHE A 29 12.24 -0.09 -22.20
N ILE A 30 11.39 -1.07 -22.52
CA ILE A 30 10.00 -1.12 -22.00
C ILE A 30 10.01 -1.43 -20.51
N MET A 31 10.90 -2.34 -20.07
CA MET A 31 11.09 -2.65 -18.66
C MET A 31 11.61 -1.42 -17.90
N ASP A 32 12.57 -0.70 -18.48
CA ASP A 32 13.14 0.50 -17.89
C ASP A 32 12.10 1.62 -17.79
N PHE A 33 11.31 1.83 -18.85
CA PHE A 33 10.21 2.78 -18.85
C PHE A 33 9.13 2.43 -17.81
N ALA A 34 8.71 1.17 -17.76
CA ALA A 34 7.74 0.68 -16.79
C ALA A 34 8.28 0.81 -15.35
N GLY A 35 9.55 0.49 -15.12
CA GLY A 35 10.21 0.64 -13.83
C GLY A 35 10.31 2.11 -13.40
N TYR A 36 10.64 3.01 -14.32
CA TYR A 36 10.68 4.44 -14.06
C TYR A 36 9.31 4.99 -13.64
N ILE A 37 8.24 4.64 -14.39
CA ILE A 37 6.86 5.03 -14.03
C ILE A 37 6.44 4.41 -12.70
N ALA A 38 6.77 3.14 -12.47
CA ALA A 38 6.44 2.45 -11.23
C ALA A 38 7.12 3.11 -10.02
N ASN A 39 8.35 3.60 -10.14
CA ASN A 39 9.01 4.35 -9.08
C ASN A 39 8.33 5.68 -8.78
N ALA A 40 7.70 6.30 -9.79
CA ALA A 40 6.92 7.53 -9.61
C ALA A 40 5.54 7.28 -8.94
N GLN A 41 5.08 6.04 -8.79
CA GLN A 41 3.76 5.75 -8.23
C GLN A 41 3.56 6.29 -6.81
N VAL A 42 4.63 6.28 -5.99
CA VAL A 42 4.59 6.73 -4.59
C VAL A 42 4.36 8.24 -4.49
N PRO A 43 5.18 9.11 -5.13
CA PRO A 43 4.94 10.54 -5.11
C PRO A 43 3.61 10.93 -5.78
N PHE A 44 3.17 10.25 -6.85
CA PHE A 44 1.84 10.48 -7.42
C PHE A 44 0.71 10.16 -6.43
N GLY A 45 0.83 9.06 -5.67
CA GLY A 45 -0.11 8.72 -4.62
C GLY A 45 -0.18 9.77 -3.52
N LEU A 46 0.97 10.31 -3.11
CA LEU A 46 1.04 11.40 -2.11
C LEU A 46 0.49 12.73 -2.64
N LEU A 47 0.73 13.07 -3.91
CA LEU A 47 0.17 14.26 -4.55
C LEU A 47 -1.36 14.19 -4.64
N LEU A 48 -1.90 13.05 -5.03
CA LEU A 48 -3.35 12.82 -5.06
C LEU A 48 -3.95 12.94 -3.66
N LEU A 49 -3.32 12.32 -2.66
CA LEU A 49 -3.75 12.41 -1.27
C LEU A 49 -3.74 13.86 -0.76
N GLY A 50 -2.67 14.61 -1.03
CA GLY A 50 -2.58 16.02 -0.69
C GLY A 50 -3.66 16.86 -1.39
N GLY A 51 -3.92 16.60 -2.67
CA GLY A 51 -4.99 17.23 -3.44
C GLY A 51 -6.38 16.93 -2.89
N THR A 52 -6.66 15.68 -2.47
CA THR A 52 -7.94 15.32 -1.86
C THR A 52 -8.14 15.97 -0.50
N ILE A 53 -7.09 16.03 0.33
CA ILE A 53 -7.14 16.71 1.63
C ILE A 53 -7.30 18.23 1.46
N GLY A 54 -6.60 18.84 0.50
CA GLY A 54 -6.69 20.28 0.24
C GLY A 54 -8.07 20.73 -0.28
N ARG A 55 -8.84 19.82 -0.88
CA ARG A 55 -10.22 20.08 -1.33
C ARG A 55 -11.28 19.81 -0.27
N LEU A 56 -10.89 19.25 0.88
CA LEU A 56 -11.80 18.90 1.97
C LEU A 56 -12.50 20.15 2.51
N LYS A 57 -13.84 20.18 2.41
CA LYS A 57 -14.66 21.21 3.05
C LYS A 57 -15.26 20.68 4.35
N ILE A 58 -14.61 21.01 5.46
CA ILE A 58 -15.03 20.55 6.81
C ILE A 58 -16.42 21.11 7.17
N GLU A 59 -16.76 22.31 6.70
CA GLU A 59 -18.05 22.97 6.99
C GLU A 59 -19.27 22.22 6.44
N THR A 60 -19.10 21.48 5.33
CA THR A 60 -20.17 20.70 4.70
C THR A 60 -20.28 19.27 5.22
N PHE A 61 -19.46 18.88 6.20
CA PHE A 61 -19.46 17.51 6.69
C PHE A 61 -20.70 17.22 7.55
N PRO A 62 -21.55 16.26 7.16
CA PRO A 62 -22.74 15.94 7.94
C PRO A 62 -22.30 15.28 9.25
N LYS A 63 -22.52 15.95 10.38
CA LYS A 63 -22.17 15.49 11.75
C LYS A 63 -22.60 14.04 12.05
N LYS A 64 -23.64 13.56 11.37
CA LYS A 64 -24.14 12.18 11.47
C LYS A 64 -23.09 11.11 11.10
N TYR A 65 -22.14 11.41 10.20
CA TYR A 65 -21.19 10.42 9.68
C TYR A 65 -19.81 10.44 10.35
N TRP A 66 -19.58 11.27 11.38
CA TRP A 66 -18.30 11.36 12.08
C TRP A 66 -17.84 10.04 12.73
N LYS A 67 -18.80 9.16 13.07
CA LYS A 67 -18.51 7.85 13.66
C LYS A 67 -17.82 6.90 12.67
N VAL A 68 -18.02 7.08 11.37
CA VAL A 68 -17.48 6.20 10.33
C VAL A 68 -15.94 6.26 10.26
N PRO A 69 -15.29 7.44 10.08
CA PRO A 69 -13.83 7.50 9.98
C PRO A 69 -13.16 6.99 11.26
N VAL A 70 -13.73 7.32 12.43
CA VAL A 70 -13.22 6.83 13.72
C VAL A 70 -13.33 5.31 13.84
N SER A 71 -14.45 4.71 13.42
CA SER A 71 -14.65 3.26 13.47
C SER A 71 -13.67 2.51 12.56
N ILE A 72 -13.51 2.99 11.31
CA ILE A 72 -12.60 2.39 10.34
C ILE A 72 -11.16 2.50 10.83
N MET A 73 -10.77 3.68 11.32
CA MET A 73 -9.44 3.91 11.92
C MET A 73 -9.18 2.97 13.10
N PHE A 74 -10.15 2.84 14.00
CA PHE A 74 -10.00 1.98 15.17
C PHE A 74 -9.83 0.51 14.78
N MET A 75 -10.67 0.03 13.88
CA MET A 75 -10.60 -1.34 13.40
C MET A 75 -9.29 -1.64 12.66
N ARG A 76 -8.84 -0.72 11.80
CA ARG A 76 -7.64 -0.89 10.97
C ARG A 76 -6.33 -0.74 11.75
N LEU A 77 -6.25 0.19 12.71
CA LEU A 77 -4.99 0.50 13.41
C LEU A 77 -4.88 -0.13 14.80
N PHE A 78 -5.96 -0.68 15.37
CA PHE A 78 -5.89 -1.33 16.69
C PHE A 78 -6.28 -2.81 16.63
N ILE A 79 -7.37 -3.13 15.94
CA ILE A 79 -7.86 -4.52 15.89
C ILE A 79 -7.03 -5.37 14.91
N PHE A 80 -6.83 -4.87 13.69
CA PHE A 80 -6.11 -5.60 12.63
C PHE A 80 -4.65 -5.92 12.98
N PRO A 81 -3.85 -5.03 13.60
CA PRO A 81 -2.47 -5.36 13.94
C PRO A 81 -2.38 -6.47 14.99
N VAL A 82 -3.31 -6.51 15.95
CA VAL A 82 -3.36 -7.56 16.98
C VAL A 82 -3.71 -8.91 16.34
N ILE A 83 -4.74 -8.95 15.49
CA ILE A 83 -5.12 -10.15 14.74
C ILE A 83 -3.99 -10.60 13.82
N GLY A 84 -3.38 -9.65 13.10
CA GLY A 84 -2.27 -9.90 12.18
C GLY A 84 -1.06 -10.50 12.87
N CYS A 85 -0.63 -9.93 13.99
CA CYS A 85 0.49 -10.46 14.78
C CYS A 85 0.20 -11.88 15.29
N ALA A 86 -1.02 -12.14 15.78
CA ALA A 86 -1.43 -13.46 16.25
C ALA A 86 -1.46 -14.48 15.09
N PHE A 87 -2.01 -14.08 13.95
CA PHE A 87 -2.11 -14.92 12.74
C PHE A 87 -0.72 -15.25 12.17
N ASN A 88 0.12 -14.25 11.98
CA ASN A 88 1.47 -14.46 11.48
C ASN A 88 2.34 -15.26 12.46
N SER A 89 2.15 -15.10 13.78
CA SER A 89 2.85 -15.93 14.78
C SER A 89 2.54 -17.42 14.59
N LYS A 90 1.30 -17.78 14.20
CA LYS A 90 0.95 -19.16 13.85
C LYS A 90 1.64 -19.61 12.57
N ILE A 91 1.55 -18.82 11.50
CA ILE A 91 2.22 -19.10 10.22
C ILE A 91 3.74 -19.26 10.39
N HIS A 92 4.35 -18.50 11.29
CA HIS A 92 5.77 -18.61 11.64
C HIS A 92 6.11 -19.91 12.34
N LYS A 93 5.27 -20.37 13.28
CA LYS A 93 5.42 -21.69 13.90
C LYS A 93 5.27 -22.83 12.89
N ASP A 94 4.43 -22.63 11.87
CA ASP A 94 4.21 -23.61 10.80
C ASP A 94 5.35 -23.60 9.74
N GLY A 95 6.37 -22.73 9.89
CA GLY A 95 7.54 -22.69 9.02
C GLY A 95 7.31 -22.03 7.65
N LEU A 96 6.14 -21.43 7.42
CA LEU A 96 5.77 -20.81 6.13
C LEU A 96 6.51 -19.50 5.81
N PHE A 97 7.30 -18.99 6.76
CA PHE A 97 8.21 -17.86 6.53
C PHE A 97 9.61 -18.30 6.10
N TYR A 98 9.87 -19.60 5.89
CA TYR A 98 11.13 -20.13 5.35
C TYR A 98 12.39 -19.68 6.12
N GLY A 99 12.26 -19.43 7.43
CA GLY A 99 13.36 -18.92 8.27
C GLY A 99 13.79 -17.48 7.95
N GLN A 100 12.97 -16.71 7.24
CA GLN A 100 13.24 -15.31 6.91
C GLN A 100 12.55 -14.37 7.90
N ASP A 101 13.31 -13.87 8.88
CA ASP A 101 12.81 -12.94 9.90
C ASP A 101 12.27 -11.65 9.30
N ILE A 102 12.91 -11.15 8.24
CA ILE A 102 12.46 -9.95 7.54
C ILE A 102 11.08 -10.13 6.91
N LEU A 103 10.79 -11.31 6.36
CA LEU A 103 9.49 -11.60 5.76
C LEU A 103 8.40 -11.61 6.83
N TYR A 104 8.68 -12.25 7.97
CA TYR A 104 7.79 -12.26 9.11
C TYR A 104 7.55 -10.85 9.67
N PHE A 105 8.60 -10.04 9.79
CA PHE A 105 8.51 -8.64 10.23
C PHE A 105 7.63 -7.79 9.31
N LEU A 106 7.89 -7.85 8.00
CA LEU A 106 7.12 -7.12 6.99
C LEU A 106 5.66 -7.58 6.98
N SER A 107 5.41 -8.88 7.12
CA SER A 107 4.04 -9.41 7.21
C SER A 107 3.28 -8.90 8.43
N ASN A 108 3.92 -8.71 9.59
CA ASN A 108 3.28 -8.10 10.76
C ASN A 108 2.96 -6.62 10.56
N ILE A 109 3.93 -5.85 10.03
CA ILE A 109 3.74 -4.43 9.75
C ILE A 109 2.63 -4.19 8.72
N ASN A 110 2.48 -5.08 7.74
CA ASN A 110 1.46 -4.93 6.71
C ASN A 110 0.03 -4.81 7.28
N PHE A 111 -0.25 -5.39 8.46
CA PHE A 111 -1.55 -5.30 9.11
C PHE A 111 -1.83 -3.95 9.79
N CYS A 112 -0.82 -3.10 10.03
CA CYS A 112 -0.99 -1.75 10.59
C CYS A 112 -0.86 -0.62 9.57
N LEU A 113 -0.67 -0.93 8.29
CA LEU A 113 -0.58 0.08 7.25
C LEU A 113 -1.95 0.73 6.94
N PRO A 114 -1.95 2.00 6.54
CA PRO A 114 -3.17 2.69 6.11
C PRO A 114 -3.81 1.99 4.90
N PRO A 115 -5.08 2.30 4.58
CA PRO A 115 -5.73 1.80 3.37
C PRO A 115 -4.91 2.12 2.12
N ALA A 116 -5.02 1.25 1.11
CA ALA A 116 -4.31 1.45 -0.14
C ALA A 116 -4.76 2.76 -0.82
N THR A 117 -3.80 3.57 -1.25
CA THR A 117 -4.03 4.84 -1.95
C THR A 117 -4.92 4.68 -3.18
N SER A 118 -5.02 3.46 -3.73
CA SER A 118 -5.95 3.12 -4.79
C SER A 118 -7.42 3.41 -4.48
N LEU A 119 -7.79 3.38 -3.21
CA LEU A 119 -9.12 3.72 -2.76
C LEU A 119 -9.47 5.18 -3.09
N LEU A 120 -8.49 6.09 -3.20
CA LEU A 120 -8.72 7.48 -3.61
C LEU A 120 -9.25 7.55 -5.04
N TYR A 121 -8.56 6.93 -6.01
CA TYR A 121 -9.00 6.99 -7.40
C TYR A 121 -10.28 6.18 -7.62
N LEU A 122 -10.46 5.04 -6.95
CA LEU A 122 -11.71 4.27 -7.02
C LEU A 122 -12.88 5.12 -6.53
N THR A 123 -12.74 5.75 -5.37
CA THR A 123 -13.78 6.63 -4.83
C THR A 123 -14.00 7.83 -5.74
N ALA A 124 -12.96 8.34 -6.42
CA ALA A 124 -13.09 9.42 -7.38
C ALA A 124 -13.98 9.02 -8.56
N PHE A 125 -13.73 7.85 -9.13
CA PHE A 125 -14.48 7.34 -10.27
C PHE A 125 -15.96 7.07 -9.95
N TYR A 126 -16.27 6.68 -8.71
CA TYR A 126 -17.65 6.42 -8.29
C TYR A 126 -18.35 7.63 -7.64
N THR A 127 -17.65 8.75 -7.46
CA THR A 127 -18.27 9.98 -6.97
C THR A 127 -18.98 10.69 -8.14
N PRO A 128 -20.28 11.00 -8.03
CA PRO A 128 -21.00 11.69 -9.09
C PRO A 128 -20.43 13.08 -9.36
N ILE A 129 -20.17 13.39 -10.63
CA ILE A 129 -19.56 14.65 -11.08
C ILE A 129 -20.51 15.83 -10.84
N ASP A 130 -21.82 15.63 -11.06
CA ASP A 130 -22.87 16.65 -10.92
C ASP A 130 -23.40 16.81 -9.48
N GLY A 131 -22.82 16.08 -8.52
CA GLY A 131 -23.22 16.16 -7.12
C GLY A 131 -22.76 17.47 -6.48
N LYS A 132 -23.69 18.29 -5.95
CA LYS A 132 -23.36 19.52 -5.20
C LYS A 132 -22.43 19.30 -4.00
N TYR A 133 -22.39 18.08 -3.45
CA TYR A 133 -21.55 17.71 -2.32
C TYR A 133 -20.82 16.39 -2.63
N HIS A 134 -19.48 16.41 -2.59
CA HIS A 134 -18.64 15.22 -2.78
C HIS A 134 -18.42 14.47 -1.45
N VAL A 135 -19.51 14.09 -0.79
CA VAL A 135 -19.48 13.53 0.57
C VAL A 135 -18.60 12.28 0.70
N GLN A 136 -18.54 11.44 -0.34
CA GLN A 136 -17.70 10.23 -0.37
C GLN A 136 -16.21 10.56 -0.32
N MET A 137 -15.79 11.54 -1.12
CA MET A 137 -14.42 12.05 -1.16
C MET A 137 -14.02 12.73 0.15
N ASP A 138 -14.91 13.54 0.71
CA ASP A 138 -14.67 14.22 1.98
C ASP A 138 -14.53 13.21 3.15
N LEU A 139 -15.41 12.21 3.18
CA LEU A 139 -15.36 11.13 4.18
C LEU A 139 -14.07 10.32 4.07
N LEU A 140 -13.68 9.95 2.85
CA LEU A 140 -12.44 9.22 2.61
C LEU A 140 -11.21 10.02 3.00
N SER A 141 -11.20 11.32 2.70
CA SER A 141 -10.12 12.23 3.10
C SER A 141 -9.98 12.29 4.63
N LEU A 142 -11.09 12.34 5.37
CA LEU A 142 -11.09 12.27 6.83
C LEU A 142 -10.61 10.91 7.37
N VAL A 143 -10.98 9.81 6.71
CA VAL A 143 -10.43 8.47 7.01
C VAL A 143 -8.91 8.51 6.87
N TYR A 144 -8.37 9.02 5.76
CA TYR A 144 -6.92 9.09 5.57
C TYR A 144 -6.23 9.98 6.60
N ILE A 145 -6.73 11.19 6.84
CA ILE A 145 -6.15 12.11 7.84
C ILE A 145 -6.08 11.43 9.21
N SER A 146 -7.18 10.82 9.67
CA SER A 146 -7.20 10.10 10.95
C SER A 146 -6.21 8.94 10.95
N HIS A 147 -6.13 8.14 9.88
CA HIS A 147 -5.17 7.04 9.81
C HIS A 147 -3.73 7.53 9.89
N TYR A 148 -3.34 8.56 9.14
CA TYR A 148 -1.96 9.07 9.15
C TYR A 148 -1.56 9.66 10.51
N ILE A 149 -2.48 10.30 11.24
CA ILE A 149 -2.22 10.80 12.59
C ILE A 149 -1.92 9.65 13.55
N PHE A 150 -2.76 8.61 13.56
CA PHE A 150 -2.61 7.48 14.50
C PHE A 150 -1.53 6.46 14.06
N LEU A 151 -1.19 6.42 12.77
CA LEU A 151 -0.13 5.58 12.22
C LEU A 151 1.21 5.87 12.90
N VAL A 152 1.48 7.13 13.26
CA VAL A 152 2.70 7.55 13.97
C VAL A 152 2.90 6.80 15.29
N VAL A 153 1.81 6.36 15.94
CA VAL A 153 1.87 5.59 17.19
C VAL A 153 1.79 4.09 16.92
N CYS A 154 0.87 3.68 16.05
CA CYS A 154 0.61 2.27 15.77
C CYS A 154 1.82 1.57 15.14
N LEU A 155 2.46 2.19 14.14
CA LEU A 155 3.55 1.58 13.39
C LEU A 155 4.79 1.33 14.28
N PRO A 156 5.31 2.29 15.07
CA PRO A 156 6.42 2.02 15.98
C PRO A 156 6.09 0.98 17.05
N PHE A 157 4.86 0.96 17.56
CA PHE A 157 4.44 -0.03 18.54
C PHE A 157 4.49 -1.44 17.96
N THR A 158 3.86 -1.67 16.81
CA THR A 158 3.87 -2.97 16.13
C THR A 158 5.28 -3.38 15.70
N ALA A 159 6.09 -2.44 15.21
CA ALA A 159 7.48 -2.70 14.85
C ALA A 159 8.31 -3.12 16.07
N THR A 160 8.22 -2.37 17.18
CA THR A 160 8.94 -2.69 18.42
C THR A 160 8.50 -4.02 19.01
N TYR A 161 7.19 -4.29 19.04
CA TYR A 161 6.65 -5.57 19.47
C TYR A 161 7.22 -6.71 18.63
N THR A 162 7.21 -6.57 17.30
CA THR A 162 7.68 -7.63 16.40
C THR A 162 9.18 -7.88 16.56
N MET A 163 9.99 -6.83 16.69
CA MET A 163 11.43 -6.98 16.90
C MET A 163 11.76 -7.60 18.25
N LYS A 164 11.23 -7.04 19.34
CA LYS A 164 11.61 -7.46 20.70
C LYS A 164 10.93 -8.74 21.17
N VAL A 165 9.66 -8.92 20.86
CA VAL A 165 8.87 -10.03 21.42
C VAL A 165 8.86 -11.22 20.47
N SER A 166 8.72 -10.97 19.17
CA SER A 166 8.56 -12.07 18.23
C SER A 166 9.87 -12.57 17.62
N LEU A 167 10.87 -11.70 17.49
CA LEU A 167 12.16 -12.03 16.86
C LEU A 167 13.37 -11.97 17.80
N ASP A 168 13.19 -11.48 19.04
CA ASP A 168 14.23 -11.40 20.08
C ASP A 168 15.50 -10.61 19.65
N TYR A 169 15.31 -9.52 18.88
CA TYR A 169 16.34 -8.52 18.55
C TYR A 169 16.26 -7.31 19.49
#